data_AF-A0A3C2BVL3-F1
#
_entry.id   AF-A0A3C2BVL3-F1
#
_cell.length_a   1.000
_cell.length_b   1.000
_cell.length_c   1.000
_cell.angle_alpha   90.00
_cell.angle_beta   90.00
_cell.angle_gamma   90.00
#
_symmetry.space_group_name_H-M   'P 1'
#
loop_
_entity.id
_entity.type
_entity.pdbx_description
1 polymer ?
#
loop_
_entity_poly.entity_id
_entity_poly.type
_entity_poly.pdbx_seq_one_letter_code
_entity_poly.pdbx_strand_id
1 'polypeptide(L)'
;KYVNGHPSNPARGFQTVTAFGVLADVHNGYPTFLTEMTVLTALRTAATSGMVAKKLARADSRVMAMIGSGSQSEFQALAFRSALGISTLRVWDTDPAAL
;
A
#
# COMPACT_ATOMS: atom_id res chain seq x y z
N LYS A 1 -3.84 -9.90 12.30
CA LYS A 1 -3.00 -8.71 12.02
C LYS A 1 -3.30 -7.65 13.06
N TYR A 2 -2.28 -7.09 13.69
CA TYR A 2 -2.35 -5.82 14.42
C TYR A 2 -1.87 -4.70 13.49
N VAL A 3 -2.54 -3.55 13.48
CA VAL A 3 -2.17 -2.39 12.65
C VAL A 3 -2.66 -1.10 13.30
N ASN A 4 -1.88 -0.02 13.21
CA ASN A 4 -2.33 1.32 13.58
C ASN A 4 -2.50 2.24 12.36
N GLY A 5 -3.14 3.39 12.58
CA GLY A 5 -3.17 4.51 11.63
C GLY A 5 -3.11 5.83 12.37
N HIS A 6 -1.93 6.45 12.45
CA HIS A 6 -1.70 7.71 13.16
C HIS A 6 -1.10 8.74 12.20
N PRO A 7 -1.93 9.58 11.53
CA PRO A 7 -1.46 10.54 10.52
C PRO A 7 -0.40 11.53 11.01
N SER A 8 -0.36 11.83 12.32
CA SER A 8 0.60 12.77 12.92
C SER A 8 1.97 12.15 13.26
N ASN A 9 2.14 10.83 13.10
CA ASN A 9 3.39 10.14 13.43
C ASN A 9 4.62 10.63 12.63
N PRO A 10 4.53 10.96 11.33
CA PRO A 10 5.69 11.44 10.58
C PRO A 10 6.33 12.69 11.17
N ALA A 11 5.52 13.61 11.73
CA ALA A 11 6.03 14.80 12.43
C ALA A 11 6.89 14.49 13.66
N ARG A 12 6.85 13.24 14.14
CA ARG A 12 7.60 12.73 15.29
C ARG A 12 8.64 11.67 14.89
N GLY A 13 8.90 11.47 13.60
CA GLY A 13 9.83 10.46 13.09
C GLY A 13 9.31 9.01 13.10
N PHE A 14 8.01 8.80 13.30
CA PHE A 14 7.39 7.49 13.26
C PHE A 14 6.58 7.27 11.98
N GLN A 15 6.37 6.02 11.59
CA GLN A 15 5.50 5.69 10.45
C GLN A 15 4.02 5.89 10.80
N THR A 16 3.23 6.39 9.84
CA THR A 16 1.77 6.53 9.96
C THR A 16 1.08 5.18 10.22
N VAL A 17 1.55 4.14 9.55
CA VAL A 17 1.05 2.76 9.67
C VAL A 17 2.22 1.88 10.04
N THR A 18 2.12 1.17 11.16
CA THR A 18 2.95 0.01 11.46
C THR A 18 2.04 -1.18 11.74
N ALA A 19 2.53 -2.38 11.46
CA ALA A 19 1.76 -3.60 11.63
C ALA A 19 2.65 -4.81 11.88
N PHE A 20 2.10 -5.79 12.57
CA PHE A 20 2.63 -7.15 12.65
C PHE A 20 1.47 -8.14 12.68
N GLY A 21 1.75 -9.43 12.51
CA GLY A 21 0.71 -10.43 12.59
C GLY A 21 1.21 -11.83 12.79
N VAL A 22 0.27 -12.66 13.22
CA VAL A 22 0.47 -14.08 13.47
C VAL A 22 -0.42 -14.86 12.52
N LEU A 23 0.12 -15.92 11.93
CA LEU A 23 -0.61 -17.02 11.35
C LEU A 23 -0.63 -18.17 12.36
N ALA A 24 -1.80 -18.79 12.53
CA ALA A 24 -1.98 -19.92 13.43
C ALA A 24 -2.69 -21.06 12.71
N ASP A 25 -2.42 -22.28 13.16
CA ASP A 25 -3.10 -23.48 12.70
C ASP A 25 -4.55 -23.49 13.17
N VAL A 26 -5.50 -23.62 12.24
CA VAL A 26 -6.94 -23.55 12.56
C VAL A 26 -7.37 -24.71 13.45
N HIS A 27 -6.78 -25.89 13.27
CA HIS A 27 -7.22 -27.11 13.94
C HIS A 27 -6.88 -27.16 15.46
N ASN A 28 -5.88 -26.40 15.91
CA ASN A 28 -5.41 -26.43 17.31
C ASN A 28 -5.08 -25.04 17.90
N GLY A 29 -5.14 -23.97 17.10
CA GLY A 29 -4.82 -22.60 17.52
C GLY A 29 -3.33 -22.31 17.69
N TYR A 30 -2.42 -23.23 17.35
CA TYR A 30 -0.98 -23.05 17.56
C TYR A 30 -0.40 -22.00 16.60
N PRO A 31 0.34 -21.00 17.08
CA PRO A 31 0.94 -19.97 16.23
C PRO A 31 2.13 -20.55 15.45
N THR A 32 2.08 -20.50 14.12
CA THR A 32 3.11 -21.09 13.24
C THR A 32 4.02 -20.04 12.63
N PHE A 33 3.57 -18.78 12.53
CA PHE A 33 4.37 -17.72 11.93
C PHE A 33 4.02 -16.37 12.54
N LEU A 34 5.02 -15.66 13.05
CA LEU A 34 4.93 -14.26 13.48
C LEU A 34 5.79 -13.43 12.53
N THR A 35 5.25 -12.33 12.00
CA THR A 35 5.97 -11.51 11.03
C THR A 35 5.65 -10.02 11.13
N GLU A 36 6.60 -9.22 10.67
CA GLU A 36 6.43 -7.80 10.36
C GLU A 36 5.38 -7.67 9.25
N MET A 37 4.42 -6.75 9.41
CA MET A 37 3.36 -6.55 8.44
C MET A 37 3.21 -5.11 7.96
N THR A 38 4.12 -4.20 8.28
CA THR A 38 4.10 -2.83 7.75
C THR A 38 4.36 -2.86 6.24
N VAL A 39 5.42 -3.53 5.81
CA VAL A 39 5.72 -3.67 4.37
C VAL A 39 4.68 -4.56 3.69
N LEU A 40 4.30 -5.68 4.32
CA LEU A 40 3.24 -6.54 3.78
C LEU A 40 1.90 -5.81 3.64
N THR A 41 1.60 -4.86 4.54
CA THR A 41 0.40 -4.02 4.44
C THR A 41 0.47 -3.13 3.21
N ALA A 42 1.62 -2.55 2.87
CA ALA A 42 1.76 -1.76 1.65
C ALA A 42 1.61 -2.61 0.39
N LEU A 43 2.32 -3.74 0.33
CA LEU A 43 2.25 -4.69 -0.78
C LEU A 43 0.83 -5.21 -1.04
N ARG A 44 0.16 -5.73 -0.01
CA ARG A 44 -1.20 -6.26 -0.16
C ARG A 44 -2.21 -5.19 -0.53
N THR A 45 -2.04 -3.95 -0.04
CA THR A 45 -2.95 -2.84 -0.39
C THR A 45 -2.81 -2.49 -1.87
N ALA A 46 -1.59 -2.36 -2.36
CA ALA A 46 -1.33 -2.09 -3.77
C ALA A 46 -1.77 -3.25 -4.67
N ALA A 47 -1.54 -4.50 -4.26
CA ALA A 47 -2.02 -5.68 -4.97
C ALA A 47 -3.56 -5.72 -5.07
N THR A 48 -4.28 -5.43 -3.99
CA THR A 48 -5.75 -5.32 -4.01
C THR A 48 -6.19 -4.21 -4.96
N SER A 49 -5.58 -3.02 -4.89
CA SER A 49 -5.90 -1.92 -5.80
C SER A 49 -5.68 -2.30 -7.27
N GLY A 50 -4.53 -2.87 -7.61
CA GLY A 50 -4.22 -3.32 -8.96
C GLY A 50 -5.17 -4.42 -9.45
N MET A 51 -5.54 -5.37 -8.58
CA MET A 51 -6.53 -6.41 -8.89
C MET A 51 -7.90 -5.82 -9.24
N VAL A 52 -8.39 -4.88 -8.44
CA VAL A 52 -9.67 -4.21 -8.69
C VAL A 52 -9.60 -3.35 -9.94
N ALA A 53 -8.50 -2.62 -10.12
CA ALA A 53 -8.30 -1.75 -11.27
C ALA A 53 -8.28 -2.54 -12.60
N LYS A 54 -7.73 -3.77 -12.63
CA LYS A 54 -7.83 -4.67 -13.80
C LYS A 54 -9.27 -4.98 -14.23
N LYS A 55 -10.23 -4.91 -13.31
CA LYS A 55 -11.64 -5.23 -13.58
C LYS A 55 -12.48 -3.99 -13.86
N LEU A 56 -12.13 -2.86 -13.27
CA LEU A 56 -12.98 -1.66 -13.28
C LEU A 56 -12.41 -0.49 -14.10
N ALA A 57 -11.10 -0.42 -14.31
CA ALA A 57 -10.49 0.64 -15.10
C ALA A 57 -10.66 0.38 -16.61
N ARG A 58 -10.65 1.46 -17.40
CA ARG A 58 -10.63 1.34 -18.86
C ARG A 58 -9.33 0.66 -19.31
N ALA A 59 -9.42 -0.26 -20.27
CA ALA A 59 -8.27 -1.06 -20.75
C ALA A 59 -7.15 -0.22 -21.38
N ASP A 60 -7.46 0.99 -21.86
CA ASP A 60 -6.54 1.94 -22.49
C ASP A 60 -6.00 3.01 -21.53
N SER A 61 -6.20 2.86 -20.23
CA SER A 61 -5.66 3.79 -19.23
C SER A 61 -4.13 3.83 -19.30
N ARG A 62 -3.54 5.03 -19.43
CA ARG A 62 -2.08 5.24 -19.48
C ARG A 62 -1.56 6.25 -18.46
N VAL A 63 -2.42 7.14 -17.99
CA VAL A 63 -2.09 8.21 -17.04
C VAL A 63 -2.89 7.99 -15.75
N MET A 64 -2.21 8.00 -14.62
CA MET A 64 -2.83 7.94 -13.29
C MET A 64 -2.45 9.18 -12.48
N ALA A 65 -3.43 9.83 -11.86
CA ALA A 65 -3.17 10.83 -10.84
C ALA A 65 -2.89 10.12 -9.50
N MET A 66 -1.87 10.57 -8.79
CA MET A 66 -1.47 10.09 -7.47
C MET A 66 -1.56 11.25 -6.49
N ILE A 67 -2.57 11.22 -5.63
CA ILE A 67 -2.84 12.27 -4.65
C ILE A 67 -2.41 11.72 -3.28
N GLY A 68 -1.36 12.31 -2.72
CA GLY A 68 -0.60 11.79 -1.60
C GLY A 68 0.57 10.91 -2.05
N SER A 69 1.79 11.30 -1.71
CA SER A 69 3.05 10.60 -2.03
C SER A 69 3.75 10.05 -0.78
N GLY A 70 2.98 9.74 0.26
CA GLY A 70 3.49 9.04 1.45
C GLY A 70 3.79 7.54 1.22
N SER A 71 4.09 6.81 2.30
CA SER A 71 4.59 5.42 2.33
C SER A 71 3.86 4.33 1.52
N GLN A 72 2.66 4.61 0.98
CA GLN A 72 1.90 3.67 0.14
C GLN A 72 2.08 3.95 -1.37
N SER A 73 2.57 5.15 -1.72
CA SER A 73 2.44 5.72 -3.06
C SER A 73 3.26 4.94 -4.10
N GLU A 74 4.49 4.57 -3.79
CA GLU A 74 5.39 3.83 -4.67
C GLU A 74 4.87 2.41 -4.93
N PHE A 75 4.29 1.78 -3.91
CA PHE A 75 3.66 0.46 -4.06
C PHE A 75 2.47 0.54 -5.01
N GLN A 76 1.62 1.56 -4.87
CA GLN A 76 0.50 1.79 -5.79
C GLN A 76 1.00 2.08 -7.21
N ALA A 77 2.00 2.94 -7.37
CA ALA A 77 2.62 3.25 -8.67
C ALA A 77 3.06 1.99 -9.41
N LEU A 78 3.82 1.12 -8.71
CA LEU A 78 4.31 -0.13 -9.28
C LEU A 78 3.19 -1.13 -9.56
N ALA A 79 2.21 -1.25 -8.66
CA ALA A 79 1.07 -2.14 -8.88
C ALA A 79 0.23 -1.71 -10.08
N PHE A 80 -0.06 -0.43 -10.26
CA PHE A 80 -0.82 0.07 -11.40
C PHE A 80 -0.03 -0.01 -12.72
N ARG A 81 1.29 0.23 -12.69
CA ARG A 81 2.16 -0.02 -13.85
C ARG A 81 2.11 -1.50 -14.26
N SER A 82 2.26 -2.41 -13.30
CA SER A 82 2.24 -3.86 -13.55
C SER A 82 0.86 -4.37 -13.98
N ALA A 83 -0.20 -3.85 -13.36
CA ALA A 83 -1.55 -4.37 -13.54
C ALA A 83 -2.26 -3.83 -14.79
N LEU A 84 -2.01 -2.56 -15.13
CA LEU A 84 -2.73 -1.83 -16.19
C LEU A 84 -1.82 -1.24 -17.27
N GLY A 85 -0.49 -1.27 -17.10
CA GLY A 85 0.43 -0.62 -18.02
C GLY A 85 0.42 0.91 -17.92
N ILE A 86 0.09 1.47 -16.74
CA ILE A 86 0.24 2.91 -16.50
C ILE A 86 1.69 3.33 -16.74
N SER A 87 1.89 4.32 -17.62
CA SER A 87 3.20 4.81 -18.04
C SER A 87 3.50 6.22 -17.53
N THR A 88 2.49 6.95 -17.05
CA THR A 88 2.63 8.32 -16.58
C THR A 88 1.88 8.53 -15.27
N LEU A 89 2.57 9.06 -14.27
CA LEU A 89 1.98 9.50 -13.01
C LEU A 89 1.93 11.03 -12.98
N ARG A 90 0.82 11.57 -12.48
CA ARG A 90 0.72 12.98 -12.08
C ARG A 90 0.58 13.02 -10.57
N VAL A 91 1.66 13.39 -9.89
CA VAL A 91 1.74 13.31 -8.43
C VAL A 91 1.47 14.67 -7.81
N TRP A 92 0.74 14.69 -6.70
CA TRP A 92 0.52 15.86 -5.87
C TRP A 92 0.50 15.47 -4.39
N ASP A 93 1.15 16.25 -3.54
CA ASP A 93 1.10 16.15 -2.09
C ASP A 93 1.10 17.56 -1.48
N THR A 94 0.54 17.69 -0.27
CA THR A 94 0.61 18.92 0.53
C THR A 94 2.01 19.19 1.08
N ASP A 95 2.83 18.15 1.25
CA ASP A 95 4.24 18.25 1.64
C ASP A 95 5.13 18.22 0.39
N PRO A 96 5.77 19.34 0.00
CA PRO A 96 6.67 19.36 -1.15
C PRO A 96 7.87 18.43 -1.02
N ALA A 97 8.28 18.04 0.19
CA ALA A 97 9.39 17.13 0.41
C ALA A 97 9.02 15.66 0.14
N ALA A 98 7.72 15.36 0.01
CA ALA A 98 7.23 14.04 -0.34
C ALA A 98 7.11 13.82 -1.87
N LEU A 99 7.29 14.88 -2.68
CA LEU A 99 7.28 14.80 -4.16
C LEU A 99 8.63 14.31 -4.72
#